data_AF-A0A2N2MBH5-F1
#
_entry.id   AF-A0A2N2MBH5-F1
#
_cell.length_a   1.000
_cell.length_b   1.000
_cell.length_c   1.000
_cell.angle_alpha   90.00
_cell.angle_beta   90.00
_cell.angle_gamma   90.00
#
_symmetry.space_group_name_H-M   'P 1'
#
loop_
_entity.id
_entity.type
_entity.pdbx_description
1 polymer ?
#
loop_
_entity_poly.entity_id
_entity_poly.type
_entity_poly.pdbx_seq_one_letter_code
_entity_poly.pdbx_strand_id
1 'polypeptide(L)'
;MNARWLPTRREILIAPWVFVAFLAALVPIMFLFFVIVGLDQYSQHRGLLAALQSHGLEADAVINQVDPESGYGYIFLTLPEQPEGYDFAFIATLSLYPSGWLESLSPGQPLRIRFVAAEPNEYAQQAVPLDLYPQIRRSPGITPDVWALFGFFLLIAVVAPNFLFLGMIPLEELLASLIPSQLLK
;
A
#
# COMPACT_ATOMS: atom_id res chain seq x y z
N MET A 1 -23.76 40.16 25.05
CA MET A 1 -23.54 39.92 23.60
C MET A 1 -22.10 39.47 23.42
N ASN A 2 -21.91 38.19 23.12
CA ASN A 2 -20.60 37.56 23.06
C ASN A 2 -19.80 38.07 21.85
N ALA A 3 -18.64 38.66 22.12
CA ALA A 3 -17.68 39.03 21.10
C ALA A 3 -17.24 37.76 20.35
N ARG A 4 -17.58 37.71 19.06
CA ARG A 4 -17.17 36.66 18.13
C ARG A 4 -15.65 36.62 18.08
N TRP A 5 -15.07 35.50 18.50
CA TRP A 5 -13.70 35.08 18.18
C TRP A 5 -13.58 34.90 16.66
N LEU A 6 -13.40 35.98 15.92
CA LEU A 6 -12.97 35.90 14.53
C LEU A 6 -11.45 35.84 14.55
N PRO A 7 -10.83 34.76 14.04
CA PRO A 7 -9.38 34.62 14.03
C PRO A 7 -8.77 35.79 13.26
N THR A 8 -7.70 36.37 13.80
CA THR A 8 -7.00 37.46 13.12
C THR A 8 -6.38 36.93 11.81
N ARG A 9 -6.23 37.78 10.78
CA ARG A 9 -5.63 37.37 9.47
C ARG A 9 -4.28 36.64 9.64
N ARG A 10 -3.55 36.96 10.70
CA ARG A 10 -2.26 36.37 11.06
C ARG A 10 -2.39 34.91 11.52
N GLU A 11 -3.39 34.60 12.34
CA GLU A 11 -3.67 33.22 12.80
C GLU A 11 -4.05 32.29 11.64
N ILE A 12 -4.84 32.80 10.69
CA ILE A 12 -5.25 32.06 9.48
C ILE A 12 -4.02 31.68 8.63
N LEU A 13 -3.01 32.56 8.59
CA LEU A 13 -1.81 32.34 7.79
C LEU A 13 -0.77 31.46 8.51
N ILE A 14 -0.75 31.42 9.85
CA ILE A 14 0.20 30.64 10.65
C ILE A 14 -0.24 29.18 10.80
N ALA A 15 -1.55 28.93 10.95
CA ALA A 15 -2.06 27.57 11.22
C ALA A 15 -1.62 26.51 10.18
N PRO A 16 -1.64 26.77 8.86
CA PRO A 16 -1.15 25.82 7.86
C PRO A 16 0.34 25.51 8.01
N TRP A 17 1.17 26.50 8.36
CA TRP A 17 2.61 26.32 8.54
C TRP A 17 2.95 25.49 9.77
N VAL A 18 2.24 25.71 10.88
CA VAL A 18 2.37 24.88 12.08
C VAL A 18 1.99 23.43 11.78
N PHE A 19 0.93 23.22 11.00
CA PHE A 19 0.51 21.88 10.59
C PHE A 19 1.57 21.20 9.69
N VAL A 20 2.13 21.92 8.71
CA VAL A 20 3.22 21.40 7.87
C VAL A 20 4.46 21.07 8.71
N ALA A 21 4.84 21.93 9.64
CA ALA A 21 5.95 21.69 10.56
C ALA A 21 5.75 20.42 11.41
N PHE A 22 4.54 20.22 11.93
CA PHE A 22 4.18 19.01 12.66
C PHE A 22 4.28 17.75 11.78
N LEU A 23 3.74 17.79 10.56
CA LEU A 23 3.87 16.68 9.61
C LEU A 23 5.33 16.41 9.21
N ALA A 24 6.13 17.46 9.05
CA ALA A 24 7.53 17.34 8.65
C ALA A 24 8.37 16.63 9.72
N ALA A 25 8.05 16.85 11.00
CA ALA A 25 8.67 16.11 12.11
C ALA A 25 8.36 14.59 12.08
N LEU A 26 7.26 14.18 11.43
CA LEU A 26 6.91 12.77 11.26
C LEU A 26 7.62 12.10 10.08
N VAL A 27 8.25 12.87 9.17
CA VAL A 27 8.86 12.29 7.96
C VAL A 27 9.88 11.18 8.26
N PRO A 28 10.82 11.32 9.22
CA PRO A 28 11.81 10.26 9.47
C PRO A 28 11.18 8.93 9.91
N ILE A 29 10.17 8.98 10.79
CA ILE A 29 9.48 7.77 11.26
C ILE A 29 8.62 7.16 10.15
N MET A 30 7.99 7.99 9.31
CA MET A 30 7.21 7.53 8.17
C MET A 30 8.07 6.92 7.08
N PHE A 31 9.29 7.43 6.89
CA PHE A 31 10.27 6.82 6.00
C PHE A 31 10.67 5.43 6.50
N LEU A 32 10.94 5.28 7.80
CA LEU A 32 11.23 3.97 8.40
C LEU A 32 10.05 3.00 8.25
N PHE A 33 8.83 3.47 8.50
CA PHE A 33 7.61 2.69 8.29
C PHE A 33 7.49 2.19 6.86
N PHE A 34 7.70 3.07 5.87
CA PHE A 34 7.70 2.68 4.46
C PHE A 34 8.76 1.64 4.13
N VAL A 35 9.98 1.79 4.66
CA VAL A 35 11.05 0.79 4.44
C VAL A 35 10.63 -0.57 4.98
N ILE A 36 10.07 -0.63 6.19
CA ILE A 36 9.67 -1.89 6.81
C ILE A 36 8.52 -2.53 6.02
N VAL A 37 7.41 -1.81 5.83
CA VAL A 37 6.20 -2.36 5.19
C VAL A 37 6.43 -2.63 3.71
N GLY A 38 7.11 -1.72 3.02
CA GLY A 38 7.43 -1.87 1.60
C GLY A 38 8.37 -3.06 1.32
N LEU A 39 9.39 -3.26 2.16
CA LEU A 39 10.27 -4.44 2.03
C LEU A 39 9.54 -5.74 2.37
N ASP A 40 8.68 -5.74 3.38
CA ASP A 40 7.87 -6.91 3.74
C ASP A 40 6.93 -7.31 2.59
N GLN A 41 6.13 -6.37 2.07
CA GLN A 41 5.25 -6.62 0.92
C GLN A 41 6.04 -7.06 -0.32
N TYR A 42 7.17 -6.41 -0.60
CA TYR A 42 8.05 -6.79 -1.70
C TYR A 42 8.58 -8.23 -1.52
N SER A 43 9.03 -8.57 -0.32
CA SER A 43 9.56 -9.90 0.00
C SER A 43 8.49 -10.98 -0.16
N GLN A 44 7.30 -10.77 0.40
CA GLN A 44 6.17 -11.69 0.28
C GLN A 44 5.77 -11.91 -1.19
N HIS A 45 5.63 -10.82 -1.96
CA HIS A 45 5.30 -10.92 -3.38
C HIS A 45 6.37 -11.66 -4.18
N ARG A 46 7.66 -11.38 -3.92
CA ARG A 46 8.75 -12.08 -4.60
C ARG A 46 8.84 -13.55 -4.20
N GLY A 47 8.59 -13.87 -2.94
CA GLY A 47 8.52 -15.23 -2.45
C GLY A 47 7.40 -16.01 -3.13
N LEU A 48 6.19 -15.43 -3.20
CA LEU A 48 5.05 -16.02 -3.92
C LEU A 48 5.41 -16.29 -5.39
N LEU A 49 5.96 -15.29 -6.09
CA LEU A 49 6.33 -15.46 -7.50
C LEU A 49 7.40 -16.54 -7.71
N ALA A 50 8.37 -16.64 -6.80
CA ALA A 50 9.38 -17.69 -6.84
C ALA A 50 8.78 -19.07 -6.57
N ALA A 51 7.86 -19.19 -5.62
CA ALA A 51 7.12 -20.41 -5.31
C ALA A 51 6.25 -20.85 -6.50
N LEU A 52 5.51 -19.93 -7.12
CA LEU A 52 4.72 -20.19 -8.32
C LEU A 52 5.59 -20.58 -9.53
N GLN A 53 6.81 -20.06 -9.62
CA GLN A 53 7.71 -20.42 -10.71
C GLN A 53 8.33 -21.81 -10.53
N SER A 54 8.63 -22.20 -9.29
CA SER A 54 9.32 -23.45 -8.96
C SER A 54 8.37 -24.63 -8.77
N HIS A 55 7.20 -24.37 -8.18
CA HIS A 55 6.23 -25.37 -7.73
C HIS A 55 4.80 -25.06 -8.16
N GLY A 56 4.59 -24.06 -9.02
CA GLY A 56 3.25 -23.67 -9.44
C GLY A 56 2.58 -24.72 -10.30
N LEU A 57 1.40 -25.15 -9.87
CA LEU A 57 0.49 -25.99 -10.64
C LEU A 57 -0.55 -25.12 -11.34
N GLU A 58 -0.97 -25.54 -12.52
CA GLU A 58 -2.09 -24.91 -13.22
C GLU A 58 -3.38 -25.70 -12.99
N ALA A 59 -4.47 -24.99 -12.76
CA ALA A 59 -5.78 -25.59 -12.60
C ALA A 59 -6.88 -24.67 -13.10
N ASP A 60 -7.99 -25.27 -13.52
CA ASP A 60 -9.25 -24.57 -13.66
C ASP A 60 -9.92 -24.52 -12.29
N ALA A 61 -10.22 -23.31 -11.83
CA ALA A 61 -10.85 -23.06 -10.55
C ALA A 61 -12.18 -22.34 -10.77
N VAL A 62 -13.06 -22.40 -9.78
CA VAL A 62 -14.34 -21.69 -9.81
C VAL A 62 -14.34 -20.64 -8.71
N ILE A 63 -14.70 -19.41 -9.06
CA ILE A 63 -14.84 -18.32 -8.09
C ILE A 63 -15.97 -18.65 -7.13
N ASN A 64 -15.67 -18.82 -5.85
CA ASN A 64 -16.70 -19.01 -4.83
C ASN A 64 -17.15 -17.66 -4.26
N GLN A 65 -16.19 -16.80 -3.93
CA GLN A 65 -16.43 -15.51 -3.30
C GLN A 65 -15.39 -14.49 -3.76
N VAL A 66 -15.83 -13.25 -3.98
CA VAL A 66 -14.98 -12.08 -4.17
C VAL A 66 -15.26 -11.14 -3.01
N ASP A 67 -14.23 -10.83 -2.23
CA ASP A 67 -14.31 -9.94 -1.08
C ASP A 67 -13.29 -8.82 -1.25
N PRO A 68 -13.68 -7.68 -1.85
CA PRO A 68 -12.77 -6.56 -2.07
C PRO A 68 -12.59 -5.67 -0.83
N GLU A 69 -13.44 -5.81 0.21
CA GLU A 69 -13.50 -4.88 1.35
C GLU A 69 -12.60 -5.31 2.52
N SER A 70 -12.22 -6.58 2.58
CA SER A 70 -11.38 -7.16 3.63
C SER A 70 -9.90 -6.79 3.49
N GLY A 71 -9.48 -5.69 4.12
CA GLY A 71 -8.08 -5.27 4.19
C GLY A 71 -7.53 -4.86 2.81
N TYR A 72 -6.96 -5.81 2.08
CA TYR A 72 -6.50 -5.65 0.68
C TYR A 72 -7.30 -6.49 -0.32
N GLY A 73 -8.37 -7.12 0.14
CA GLY A 73 -9.28 -7.97 -0.61
C GLY A 73 -8.72 -9.36 -0.91
N TYR A 74 -9.63 -10.32 -1.11
CA TYR A 74 -9.31 -11.67 -1.58
C TYR A 74 -10.39 -12.24 -2.51
N ILE A 75 -10.01 -13.23 -3.29
CA ILE A 75 -10.92 -14.08 -4.05
C ILE A 75 -10.72 -15.52 -3.58
N PHE A 76 -11.79 -16.16 -3.12
CA PHE A 76 -11.78 -17.57 -2.75
C PHE A 76 -12.18 -18.42 -3.95
N LEU A 77 -11.42 -19.48 -4.21
CA LEU A 77 -11.56 -20.34 -5.37
C LEU A 77 -11.74 -21.80 -4.93
N THR A 78 -12.64 -22.52 -5.60
CA THR A 78 -12.80 -23.97 -5.46
C THR A 78 -12.12 -24.69 -6.62
N LEU A 79 -11.48 -25.83 -6.35
CA LEU A 79 -10.75 -26.63 -7.33
C LEU A 79 -11.50 -27.95 -7.62
N PRO A 80 -12.37 -28.00 -8.64
CA PRO A 80 -13.29 -29.14 -8.83
C PRO A 80 -12.62 -30.42 -9.36
N GLU A 81 -11.50 -30.33 -10.08
CA GLU A 81 -10.88 -31.47 -10.80
C GLU A 81 -9.43 -31.76 -10.38
N GLN A 82 -9.01 -31.35 -9.18
CA GLN A 82 -7.64 -31.58 -8.72
C GLN A 82 -7.44 -33.01 -8.19
N PRO A 83 -6.46 -33.79 -8.70
CA PRO A 83 -6.20 -35.15 -8.27
C PRO A 83 -5.55 -35.27 -6.87
N GLU A 84 -5.10 -34.17 -6.27
CA GLU A 84 -4.21 -34.16 -5.10
C GLU A 84 -4.79 -33.49 -3.83
N GLY A 85 -6.07 -33.70 -3.50
CA GLY A 85 -6.62 -33.34 -2.18
C GLY A 85 -6.60 -31.85 -1.83
N TYR A 86 -6.43 -30.98 -2.83
CA TYR A 86 -6.53 -29.53 -2.69
C TYR A 86 -7.89 -29.07 -3.18
N ASP A 87 -8.75 -28.73 -2.23
CA ASP A 87 -10.14 -28.37 -2.57
C ASP A 87 -10.30 -26.87 -2.87
N PHE A 88 -9.30 -26.05 -2.53
CA PHE A 88 -9.39 -24.60 -2.65
C PHE A 88 -8.04 -23.90 -2.91
N ALA A 89 -8.15 -22.69 -3.42
CA ALA A 89 -7.08 -21.72 -3.57
C ALA A 89 -7.61 -20.31 -3.28
N PHE A 90 -6.73 -19.34 -3.09
CA PHE A 90 -7.13 -17.94 -2.93
C PHE A 90 -6.20 -16.99 -3.64
N ILE A 91 -6.76 -15.90 -4.16
CA ILE A 91 -6.01 -14.77 -4.71
C ILE A 91 -6.07 -13.67 -3.65
N ALA A 92 -4.92 -13.20 -3.19
CA ALA A 92 -4.81 -12.14 -2.19
C ALA A 92 -4.39 -10.80 -2.82
N THR A 93 -4.58 -9.71 -2.08
CA THR A 93 -4.09 -8.38 -2.42
C THR A 93 -4.62 -7.91 -3.78
N LEU A 94 -5.95 -7.79 -3.87
CA LEU A 94 -6.66 -7.44 -5.09
C LEU A 94 -6.25 -6.07 -5.67
N SER A 95 -5.67 -5.18 -4.86
CA SER A 95 -5.12 -3.91 -5.32
C SER A 95 -3.97 -4.04 -6.35
N LEU A 96 -3.39 -5.23 -6.50
CA LEU A 96 -2.38 -5.52 -7.53
C LEU A 96 -2.99 -5.83 -8.91
N TYR A 97 -4.30 -5.96 -8.99
CA TYR A 97 -5.03 -6.39 -10.17
C TYR A 97 -5.74 -5.21 -10.85
N PRO A 98 -5.93 -5.23 -12.19
CA PRO A 98 -6.67 -4.19 -12.88
C PRO A 98 -8.12 -4.09 -12.36
N SER A 99 -8.59 -2.87 -12.07
CA SER A 99 -9.95 -2.66 -11.55
C SER A 99 -11.03 -3.22 -12.48
N GLY A 100 -10.90 -3.01 -13.79
CA GLY A 100 -11.84 -3.55 -14.77
C GLY A 100 -11.85 -5.09 -14.84
N TRP A 101 -10.76 -5.75 -14.47
CA TRP A 101 -10.73 -7.20 -14.33
C TRP A 101 -11.52 -7.62 -13.09
N LEU A 102 -11.28 -6.99 -11.94
CA LEU A 102 -11.99 -7.27 -10.68
C LEU A 102 -13.50 -7.05 -10.81
N GLU A 103 -13.92 -5.96 -11.44
CA GLU A 103 -15.34 -5.62 -11.68
C GLU A 103 -16.03 -6.64 -12.61
N SER A 104 -15.27 -7.37 -13.42
CA SER A 104 -15.81 -8.40 -14.32
C SER A 104 -16.02 -9.75 -13.64
N LEU A 105 -15.49 -9.94 -12.42
CA LEU A 105 -15.56 -11.23 -11.74
C LEU A 105 -16.92 -11.46 -11.08
N SER A 106 -17.38 -12.70 -11.12
CA SER A 106 -18.60 -13.11 -10.44
C SER A 106 -18.47 -14.51 -9.83
N PRO A 107 -19.12 -14.78 -8.69
CA PRO A 107 -19.25 -16.14 -8.16
C PRO A 107 -19.80 -17.12 -9.21
N GLY A 108 -19.25 -18.33 -9.24
CA GLY A 108 -19.56 -19.38 -10.21
C GLY A 108 -18.79 -19.28 -11.53
N GLN A 109 -18.02 -18.21 -11.76
CA GLN A 109 -17.22 -18.05 -12.97
C GLN A 109 -15.97 -18.97 -12.94
N PRO A 110 -15.66 -19.66 -14.04
CA PRO A 110 -14.41 -20.39 -14.16
C PRO A 110 -13.25 -19.43 -14.38
N LEU A 111 -12.12 -19.72 -13.72
CA LEU A 111 -10.89 -18.97 -13.81
C LEU A 111 -9.71 -19.94 -13.85
N ARG A 112 -8.85 -19.79 -14.85
CA ARG A 112 -7.62 -20.56 -14.91
C ARG A 112 -6.53 -19.90 -14.08
N ILE A 113 -5.97 -20.63 -13.14
CA ILE A 113 -5.01 -20.12 -12.17
C ILE A 113 -3.70 -20.88 -12.23
N ARG A 114 -2.64 -20.23 -11.75
CA ARG A 114 -1.44 -20.89 -11.25
C ARG A 114 -1.39 -20.73 -9.74
N PHE A 115 -1.23 -21.82 -9.01
CA PHE A 115 -1.22 -21.83 -7.56
C PHE A 115 -0.10 -22.72 -7.01
N VAL A 116 0.28 -22.51 -5.76
CA VAL A 116 1.27 -23.34 -5.08
C VAL A 116 0.54 -24.46 -4.34
N ALA A 117 0.85 -25.72 -4.66
CA ALA A 117 0.38 -26.88 -3.90
C ALA A 117 0.86 -26.81 -2.43
N ALA A 118 0.21 -27.54 -1.52
CA ALA A 118 0.29 -27.29 -0.08
C ALA A 118 1.69 -27.42 0.57
N GLU A 119 1.68 -27.33 1.90
CA GLU A 119 2.82 -27.30 2.81
C GLU A 119 3.98 -28.25 2.44
N PRO A 120 5.24 -27.82 2.67
CA PRO A 120 5.66 -26.81 3.66
C PRO A 120 5.83 -25.38 3.13
N ASN A 121 5.22 -25.03 1.99
CA ASN A 121 5.37 -23.70 1.41
C ASN A 121 4.52 -22.64 2.15
N GLU A 122 5.13 -21.53 2.57
CA GLU A 122 4.44 -20.37 3.18
C GLU A 122 3.36 -19.78 2.26
N TYR A 123 3.47 -20.00 0.95
CA TYR A 123 2.53 -19.55 -0.07
C TYR A 123 1.53 -20.62 -0.51
N ALA A 124 1.38 -21.71 0.27
CA ALA A 124 0.42 -22.76 0.00
C ALA A 124 -0.97 -22.19 -0.31
N GLN A 125 -1.60 -22.70 -1.37
CA GLN A 125 -2.94 -22.33 -1.85
C GLN A 125 -3.08 -20.89 -2.36
N GLN A 126 -2.03 -20.07 -2.29
CA GLN A 126 -2.02 -18.77 -2.97
C GLN A 126 -1.97 -18.96 -4.48
N ALA A 127 -2.82 -18.22 -5.17
CA ALA A 127 -3.03 -18.32 -6.59
C ALA A 127 -2.90 -16.97 -7.28
N VAL A 128 -2.53 -17.06 -8.56
CA VAL A 128 -2.54 -15.94 -9.49
C VAL A 128 -3.29 -16.38 -10.76
N PRO A 129 -4.22 -15.57 -11.29
CA PRO A 129 -4.83 -15.79 -12.61
C PRO A 129 -3.76 -15.96 -13.67
N LEU A 130 -3.88 -17.02 -14.49
CA LEU A 130 -2.83 -17.41 -15.43
C LEU A 130 -2.58 -16.34 -16.51
N ASP A 131 -3.65 -15.68 -16.94
CA ASP A 131 -3.65 -14.57 -17.91
C ASP A 131 -2.95 -13.31 -17.37
N LEU A 132 -3.08 -13.05 -16.07
CA LEU A 132 -2.46 -11.88 -15.42
C LEU A 132 -1.07 -12.15 -14.85
N TYR A 133 -0.64 -13.40 -14.77
CA TYR A 133 0.67 -13.78 -14.21
C TYR A 133 1.86 -13.00 -14.81
N PRO A 134 1.98 -12.79 -16.15
CA PRO A 134 3.07 -12.01 -16.73
C PRO A 134 3.09 -10.54 -16.30
N GLN A 135 1.91 -9.95 -16.08
CA GLN A 135 1.77 -8.57 -15.61
C GLN A 135 2.13 -8.47 -14.13
N ILE A 136 1.61 -9.37 -13.30
CA ILE A 136 1.83 -9.41 -11.85
C ILE A 136 3.30 -9.66 -11.52
N ARG A 137 3.99 -10.49 -12.31
CA ARG A 137 5.43 -10.73 -12.16
C ARG A 137 6.30 -9.47 -12.34
N ARG A 138 5.81 -8.48 -13.09
CA ARG A 138 6.52 -7.20 -13.29
C ARG A 138 6.19 -6.16 -12.21
N SER A 139 5.12 -6.37 -11.45
CA SER A 139 4.74 -5.49 -10.34
C SER A 139 5.72 -5.67 -9.17
N PRO A 140 6.05 -4.59 -8.44
CA PRO A 140 6.82 -4.68 -7.20
C PRO A 140 6.05 -5.35 -6.06
N GLY A 141 4.73 -5.53 -6.17
CA GLY A 141 3.91 -6.12 -5.10
C GLY A 141 3.63 -5.18 -3.93
N ILE A 142 4.05 -3.92 -4.02
CA ILE A 142 3.78 -2.88 -3.03
C ILE A 142 2.43 -2.24 -3.34
N THR A 143 1.57 -2.15 -2.34
CA THR A 143 0.20 -1.66 -2.51
C THR A 143 0.16 -0.14 -2.74
N PRO A 144 -0.88 0.38 -3.45
CA PRO A 144 -0.94 1.80 -3.82
C PRO A 144 -1.00 2.76 -2.62
N ASP A 145 -1.61 2.36 -1.51
CA ASP A 145 -1.67 3.10 -0.25
C ASP A 145 -0.29 3.32 0.37
N VAL A 146 0.57 2.29 0.34
CA VAL A 146 1.96 2.40 0.84
C VAL A 146 2.76 3.38 -0.04
N TRP A 147 2.60 3.31 -1.36
CA TRP A 147 3.20 4.28 -2.29
C TRP A 147 2.67 5.70 -2.10
N ALA A 148 1.35 5.86 -1.92
CA ALA A 148 0.71 7.15 -1.73
C ALA A 148 1.17 7.81 -0.43
N LEU A 149 1.25 7.04 0.66
CA LEU A 149 1.73 7.50 1.95
C LEU A 149 3.19 7.94 1.88
N PHE A 150 4.04 7.15 1.22
CA PHE A 150 5.43 7.52 0.97
C PHE A 150 5.55 8.81 0.15
N GLY A 151 4.83 8.90 -0.97
CA GLY A 151 4.83 10.09 -1.82
C GLY A 151 4.35 11.34 -1.08
N PHE A 152 3.34 11.21 -0.22
CA PHE A 152 2.84 12.29 0.62
C PHE A 152 3.92 12.81 1.57
N PHE A 153 4.58 11.93 2.32
CA PHE A 153 5.63 12.36 3.25
C PHE A 153 6.90 12.82 2.55
N LEU A 154 7.22 12.28 1.38
CA LEU A 154 8.30 12.79 0.53
C LEU A 154 8.03 14.23 0.09
N LEU A 155 6.78 14.56 -0.28
CA LEU A 155 6.40 15.92 -0.63
C LEU A 155 6.58 16.88 0.56
N ILE A 156 6.17 16.47 1.76
CA ILE A 156 6.38 17.26 2.99
C ILE A 156 7.89 17.49 3.22
N ALA A 157 8.72 16.47 3.02
CA ALA A 157 10.18 16.56 3.14
C ALA A 157 10.78 17.60 2.18
N VAL A 158 10.25 17.70 0.96
CA VAL A 158 10.70 18.68 -0.05
C VAL A 158 10.23 20.10 0.29
N VAL A 159 9.01 20.26 0.81
CA VAL A 159 8.43 21.57 1.14
C VAL A 159 9.04 22.16 2.41
N ALA A 160 9.35 21.33 3.40
CA ALA A 160 9.85 21.75 4.71
C ALA A 160 11.11 20.97 5.14
N PRO A 161 12.21 21.03 4.36
CA PRO A 161 13.39 20.19 4.57
C PRO A 161 14.10 20.48 5.90
N ASN A 162 14.01 21.72 6.40
CA ASN A 162 14.65 22.14 7.65
C ASN A 162 14.20 21.31 8.86
N PHE A 163 12.98 20.76 8.81
CA PHE A 163 12.41 19.94 9.88
C PHE A 163 12.95 18.51 9.92
N LEU A 164 13.59 18.04 8.86
CA LEU A 164 14.31 16.77 8.87
C LEU A 164 15.56 16.82 9.77
N PHE A 165 16.06 18.04 10.02
CA PHE A 165 17.26 18.30 10.82
C PHE A 165 16.92 18.85 12.21
N LEU A 166 15.69 18.65 12.69
CA LEU A 166 15.27 19.05 14.02
C LEU A 166 16.20 18.43 15.07
N GLY A 167 16.85 19.27 15.88
CA GLY A 167 17.87 18.86 16.84
C GLY A 167 19.32 18.96 16.34
N MET A 168 19.55 19.23 15.04
CA MET A 168 20.86 19.54 14.47
C MET A 168 21.04 21.02 14.11
N ILE A 169 19.93 21.75 13.92
CA ILE A 169 19.92 23.19 13.63
C ILE A 169 19.54 23.97 14.90
N PRO A 170 20.17 25.12 15.20
CA PRO A 170 19.79 25.98 16.32
C PRO A 170 18.30 26.36 16.26
N LEU A 171 17.63 26.39 17.41
CA LEU A 171 16.20 26.73 17.50
C LEU A 171 15.86 28.08 16.86
N GLU A 172 16.78 29.03 16.93
CA GLU A 172 16.65 30.37 16.35
C GLU A 172 16.53 30.34 14.81
N GLU A 173 17.35 29.52 14.16
CA GLU A 173 17.31 29.33 12.71
C GLU A 173 16.04 28.57 12.28
N LEU A 174 15.59 27.61 13.09
CA LEU A 174 14.33 26.90 12.88
C LEU A 174 13.12 27.86 12.95
N LEU A 175 13.08 28.72 13.98
CA LEU A 175 12.03 29.73 14.17
C LEU A 175 12.05 30.80 13.08
N ALA A 176 13.23 31.20 12.59
CA ALA A 176 13.35 32.11 11.46
C ALA A 176 12.80 31.51 10.16
N SER A 177 12.89 30.18 10.00
CA SER A 177 12.34 29.46 8.84
C SER A 177 10.83 29.21 8.90
N LEU A 178 10.25 29.22 10.11
CA LEU A 178 8.83 28.95 10.37
C LEU A 178 7.88 30.07 9.92
N ILE A 179 8.40 31.30 9.80
CA ILE A 179 7.61 32.46 9.40
C ILE A 179 8.24 33.05 8.15
N PRO A 180 7.65 32.84 6.95
CA PRO A 180 8.06 33.55 5.76
C PRO A 180 8.14 35.05 6.07
N SER A 181 9.29 35.68 5.84
CA SER A 181 9.52 37.11 6.14
C SER A 181 8.50 38.04 5.48
N GLN A 182 7.75 37.55 4.50
CA GLN A 182 6.64 38.23 3.83
C GLN A 182 5.32 38.27 4.63
N LEU A 183 5.14 37.43 5.65
CA LEU A 183 3.96 37.39 6.52
C LEU A 183 4.11 38.23 7.80
N LEU A 184 5.27 38.84 7.99
CA LEU A 184 5.60 39.73 9.13
C LEU A 184 5.44 41.22 8.81
N LYS A 185 5.04 41.57 7.59
CA LYS A 185 4.74 42.95 7.15
C LYS A 185 3.24 43.22 7.16
#